data_AF-A0A345ZWA0-F1
#
_entry.id   AF-A0A345ZWA0-F1
#
_cell.length_a   1.000
_cell.length_b   1.000
_cell.length_c   1.000
_cell.angle_alpha   90.00
_cell.angle_beta   90.00
_cell.angle_gamma   90.00
#
_symmetry.space_group_name_H-M   'P 1'
#
loop_
_entity.id
_entity.type
_entity.pdbx_description
1 polymer ?
#
loop_
_entity_poly.entity_id
_entity_poly.type
_entity_poly.pdbx_seq_one_letter_code
_entity_poly.pdbx_strand_id
1 'polypeptide(L)'
;MRCGLAALCLLLWAGAAHAESCNRSLEYILDGSAGDLSQAPDSYRGLLKACLATLELSNVKDAYVLKDGGIAVLPRDFSVVATAGTLAKFCEANPRRTLRFLNRKEAKSGLTTGLVVSLSSGGLASCREIRGEQ
;
A
#
# COMPACT_ATOMS: atom_id res chain seq x y z
N MET A 1 -4.74 -18.29 -51.22
CA MET A 1 -4.85 -19.03 -49.94
C MET A 1 -4.26 -18.14 -48.85
N ARG A 2 -4.95 -18.06 -47.71
CA ARG A 2 -4.72 -17.16 -46.57
C ARG A 2 -3.58 -17.69 -45.67
N CYS A 3 -3.19 -16.83 -44.71
CA CYS A 3 -2.44 -17.06 -43.47
C CYS A 3 -0.95 -16.70 -43.53
N GLY A 4 -0.44 -15.78 -42.70
CA GLY A 4 -1.07 -15.04 -41.62
C GLY A 4 -0.16 -13.94 -41.08
N LEU A 5 -0.76 -12.80 -40.74
CA LEU A 5 -0.15 -11.78 -39.90
C LEU A 5 0.15 -12.38 -38.52
N ALA A 6 1.40 -12.30 -38.09
CA ALA A 6 1.77 -12.42 -36.67
C ALA A 6 2.43 -11.11 -36.23
N ALA A 7 1.62 -10.05 -36.16
CA ALA A 7 1.96 -8.86 -35.39
C ALA A 7 1.64 -9.16 -33.92
N LEU A 8 2.58 -9.77 -33.21
CA LEU A 8 2.47 -9.90 -31.75
C LEU A 8 2.83 -8.55 -31.12
N CYS A 9 1.80 -7.79 -30.75
CA CYS A 9 1.88 -6.64 -29.87
C CYS A 9 2.57 -7.02 -28.54
N LEU A 10 3.87 -6.71 -28.40
CA LEU A 10 4.59 -6.70 -27.12
C LEU A 10 4.60 -5.28 -26.51
N LEU A 11 3.44 -4.63 -26.48
CA LEU A 11 3.24 -3.37 -25.79
C LEU A 11 2.03 -3.56 -24.91
N LEU A 12 2.23 -3.69 -23.59
CA LEU A 12 1.32 -3.30 -22.50
C LEU A 12 1.68 -4.06 -21.21
N TRP A 13 2.68 -3.59 -20.46
CA TRP A 13 2.71 -3.77 -18.98
C TRP A 13 3.72 -2.85 -18.27
N ALA A 14 3.90 -1.62 -18.75
CA ALA A 14 4.71 -0.63 -18.02
C ALA A 14 3.94 0.13 -16.92
N GLY A 15 2.66 -0.19 -16.67
CA GLY A 15 1.82 0.53 -15.69
C GLY A 15 1.71 -0.11 -14.30
N ALA A 16 2.24 -1.31 -14.07
CA ALA A 16 1.79 -2.15 -12.95
C ALA A 16 2.75 -2.23 -11.75
N ALA A 17 4.01 -1.79 -11.86
CA ALA A 17 5.01 -2.06 -10.81
C ALA A 17 4.66 -1.47 -9.42
N HIS A 18 3.88 -0.39 -9.37
CA HIS A 18 3.45 0.24 -8.11
C HIS A 18 2.18 -0.40 -7.53
N ALA A 19 1.20 -0.76 -8.38
CA ALA A 19 0.02 -1.51 -7.94
C ALA A 19 0.37 -2.95 -7.54
N GLU A 20 1.46 -3.48 -8.09
CA GLU A 20 1.99 -4.81 -7.80
C GLU A 20 2.35 -4.98 -6.32
N SER A 21 2.88 -3.96 -5.65
CA SER A 21 3.20 -4.01 -4.21
C SER A 21 1.95 -4.16 -3.33
N CYS A 22 0.88 -3.42 -3.62
CA CYS A 22 -0.41 -3.57 -2.94
C CYS A 22 -1.00 -4.97 -3.15
N ASN A 23 -0.96 -5.50 -4.39
CA ASN A 23 -1.47 -6.83 -4.71
C ASN A 23 -0.63 -7.93 -4.05
N ARG A 24 0.69 -7.90 -4.19
CA ARG A 24 1.58 -8.93 -3.61
C ARG A 24 1.51 -8.96 -2.09
N SER A 25 1.45 -7.80 -1.44
CA SER A 25 1.31 -7.74 0.02
C SER A 25 -0.02 -8.32 0.49
N LEU A 26 -1.10 -8.09 -0.27
CA LEU A 26 -2.39 -8.71 -0.01
C LEU A 26 -2.39 -10.23 -0.21
N GLU A 27 -1.84 -10.69 -1.34
CA GLU A 27 -1.73 -12.12 -1.67
C GLU A 27 -0.94 -12.86 -0.59
N TYR A 28 0.19 -12.31 -0.15
CA TYR A 28 1.02 -12.85 0.93
C TYR A 28 0.28 -12.93 2.28
N ILE A 29 -0.73 -12.09 2.50
CA ILE A 29 -1.59 -12.18 3.68
C ILE A 29 -2.63 -13.28 3.50
N LEU A 30 -3.31 -13.30 2.36
CA LEU A 30 -4.44 -14.19 2.09
C LEU A 30 -4.03 -15.65 1.82
N ASP A 31 -2.80 -15.88 1.36
CA ASP A 31 -2.23 -17.23 1.17
C ASP A 31 -1.74 -17.87 2.48
N GLY A 32 -1.81 -17.15 3.60
CA GLY A 32 -1.39 -17.60 4.92
C GLY A 32 0.11 -17.42 5.21
N SER A 33 0.90 -16.86 4.29
CA SER A 33 2.35 -16.63 4.47
C SER A 33 2.67 -15.59 5.55
N ALA A 34 1.69 -14.75 5.92
CA ALA A 34 1.76 -13.82 7.04
C ALA A 34 1.36 -14.44 8.41
N GLY A 35 1.03 -15.74 8.43
CA GLY A 35 0.42 -16.43 9.56
C GLY A 35 -1.06 -16.07 9.73
N ASP A 36 -1.60 -16.24 10.94
CA ASP A 36 -3.02 -16.01 11.20
C ASP A 36 -3.46 -14.58 10.81
N LEU A 37 -4.63 -14.52 10.14
CA LEU A 37 -5.26 -13.29 9.72
C LEU A 37 -5.73 -12.50 10.94
N SER A 38 -5.38 -11.21 10.97
CA SER A 38 -5.83 -10.31 12.04
C SER A 38 -7.24 -9.76 11.81
N GLN A 39 -7.78 -9.91 10.59
CA GLN A 39 -9.10 -9.43 10.19
C GLN A 39 -9.80 -10.47 9.32
N ALA A 40 -11.11 -10.33 9.12
CA ALA A 40 -11.85 -11.20 8.19
C ALA A 40 -11.34 -11.01 6.75
N PRO A 41 -11.28 -12.07 5.91
CA PRO A 41 -10.81 -11.99 4.52
C PRO A 41 -11.46 -10.87 3.70
N ASP A 42 -12.76 -10.62 3.87
CA ASP A 42 -13.46 -9.56 3.13
C ASP A 42 -13.03 -8.13 3.52
N SER A 43 -12.50 -7.94 4.74
CA SER A 43 -11.96 -6.65 5.18
C SER A 43 -10.71 -6.23 4.38
N TYR A 44 -10.00 -7.22 3.83
CA TYR A 44 -8.81 -7.03 3.00
C TYR A 44 -9.13 -6.51 1.59
N ARG A 45 -10.32 -6.76 1.04
CA ARG A 45 -10.74 -6.13 -0.24
C ARG A 45 -10.82 -4.61 -0.13
N GLY A 46 -11.36 -4.12 0.99
CA GLY A 46 -11.39 -2.69 1.29
C GLY A 46 -9.99 -2.09 1.51
N LEU A 47 -9.04 -2.88 2.02
CA LEU A 47 -7.64 -2.48 2.17
C LEU A 47 -6.95 -2.34 0.83
N LEU A 48 -7.18 -3.29 -0.09
CA LEU A 48 -6.60 -3.20 -1.43
C LEU A 48 -7.03 -1.93 -2.15
N LYS A 49 -8.34 -1.62 -2.13
CA LYS A 49 -8.87 -0.41 -2.76
C LYS A 49 -8.22 0.86 -2.18
N ALA A 50 -8.08 0.92 -0.85
CA ALA A 50 -7.44 2.04 -0.19
C ALA A 50 -5.93 2.13 -0.51
N CYS A 51 -5.23 1.00 -0.58
CA CYS A 51 -3.81 0.93 -0.94
C CYS A 51 -3.58 1.46 -2.36
N LEU A 52 -4.38 0.99 -3.33
CA LEU A 52 -4.31 1.45 -4.71
C LEU A 52 -4.60 2.95 -4.83
N ALA A 53 -5.63 3.46 -4.14
CA ALA A 53 -5.90 4.90 -4.13
C ALA A 53 -4.77 5.72 -3.47
N THR A 54 -4.04 5.14 -2.53
CA THR A 54 -2.91 5.80 -1.86
C THR A 54 -1.72 5.99 -2.79
N LEU A 55 -1.53 5.09 -3.77
CA LEU A 55 -0.47 5.22 -4.79
C LEU A 55 -0.64 6.47 -5.67
N GLU A 56 -1.88 6.96 -5.81
CA GLU A 56 -2.20 8.17 -6.57
C GLU A 56 -1.81 9.46 -5.84
N LEU A 57 -1.40 9.39 -4.56
CA LEU A 57 -0.95 10.55 -3.81
C LEU A 57 0.45 10.99 -4.27
N SER A 58 0.62 12.30 -4.48
CA SER A 58 1.81 12.89 -5.12
C SER A 58 3.14 12.58 -4.42
N ASN A 59 3.14 12.40 -3.09
CA ASN A 59 4.35 12.07 -2.33
C ASN A 59 4.50 10.55 -2.07
N VAL A 60 3.70 9.69 -2.71
CA VAL A 60 3.80 8.24 -2.53
C VAL A 60 4.60 7.64 -3.68
N LYS A 61 5.69 6.95 -3.35
CA LYS A 61 6.51 6.18 -4.28
C LYS A 61 6.00 4.77 -4.41
N ASP A 62 5.61 4.14 -3.30
CA ASP A 62 5.05 2.79 -3.28
C ASP A 62 4.16 2.58 -2.05
N ALA A 63 3.29 1.57 -2.08
CA ALA A 63 2.36 1.27 -0.99
C ALA A 63 2.15 -0.23 -0.80
N TYR A 64 1.85 -0.62 0.43
CA TYR A 64 1.72 -2.02 0.84
C TYR A 64 0.57 -2.17 1.84
N VAL A 65 -0.15 -3.29 1.77
CA VAL A 65 -1.10 -3.70 2.79
C VAL A 65 -0.35 -4.35 3.94
N LEU A 66 -0.68 -3.95 5.17
CA LEU A 66 -0.11 -4.54 6.38
C LEU A 66 -1.04 -5.61 6.94
N LYS A 67 -0.47 -6.60 7.63
CA LYS A 67 -1.23 -7.71 8.22
C LYS A 67 -2.30 -7.23 9.21
N ASP A 68 -1.97 -6.21 9.99
CA ASP A 68 -2.84 -5.61 11.01
C ASP A 68 -3.96 -4.71 10.43
N GLY A 69 -4.00 -4.54 9.11
CA GLY A 69 -4.98 -3.74 8.41
C GLY A 69 -4.65 -2.25 8.32
N GLY A 70 -3.39 -1.88 8.50
CA GLY A 70 -2.84 -0.60 8.05
C GLY A 70 -2.38 -0.61 6.58
N ILE A 71 -1.99 0.56 6.10
CA ILE A 71 -1.29 0.73 4.82
C ILE A 71 0.08 1.33 5.11
N ALA A 72 1.14 0.68 4.64
CA ALA A 72 2.48 1.27 4.64
C ALA A 72 2.74 2.00 3.32
N VAL A 73 3.37 3.16 3.38
CA VAL A 73 3.79 3.92 2.20
C VAL A 73 5.28 4.20 2.24
N LEU A 74 5.92 4.04 1.09
CA LEU A 74 7.25 4.55 0.83
C LEU A 74 7.10 5.97 0.26
N PRO A 75 7.47 7.03 0.99
CA PRO A 75 7.33 8.38 0.46
C PRO A 75 8.42 8.70 -0.58
N ARG A 76 8.12 9.65 -1.48
CA ARG A 76 9.11 10.23 -2.42
C ARG A 76 10.03 11.22 -1.70
N ASP A 77 9.44 12.04 -0.84
CA ASP A 77 10.10 12.97 0.08
C ASP A 77 9.70 12.66 1.53
N PHE A 78 10.70 12.51 2.39
CA PHE A 78 10.57 12.21 3.82
C PHE A 78 10.47 13.49 4.68
N SER A 79 10.35 14.67 4.06
CA SER A 79 10.14 15.92 4.80
C SER A 79 8.79 15.90 5.53
N VAL A 80 8.76 16.51 6.72
CA VAL A 80 7.56 16.55 7.58
C VAL A 80 6.36 17.15 6.84
N VAL A 81 6.59 18.20 6.06
CA VAL A 81 5.54 18.89 5.29
C VAL A 81 4.94 17.95 4.23
N ALA A 82 5.78 17.24 3.47
CA ALA A 82 5.31 16.33 2.44
C ALA A 82 4.56 15.13 3.03
N THR A 83 5.06 14.54 4.12
CA THR A 83 4.39 13.43 4.80
C THR A 83 3.08 13.87 5.48
N ALA A 84 3.05 15.05 6.11
CA ALA A 84 1.83 15.58 6.73
C ALA A 84 0.74 15.85 5.69
N GLY A 85 1.08 16.47 4.55
CA GLY A 85 0.12 16.69 3.47
C GLY A 85 -0.42 15.38 2.86
N THR A 86 0.43 14.35 2.80
CA THR A 86 0.00 13.00 2.35
C THR A 86 -0.93 12.35 3.34
N LEU A 87 -0.60 12.43 4.63
CA LEU A 87 -1.41 11.89 5.72
C LEU A 87 -2.78 12.54 5.77
N ALA A 88 -2.84 13.88 5.65
CA ALA A 88 -4.11 14.62 5.61
C ALA A 88 -5.02 14.13 4.48
N LYS A 89 -4.51 14.10 3.23
CA LYS A 89 -5.26 13.60 2.06
C LYS A 89 -5.70 12.14 2.21
N PHE A 90 -4.82 11.30 2.76
CA PHE A 90 -5.17 9.92 3.03
C PHE A 90 -6.33 9.80 4.03
N CYS A 91 -6.28 10.57 5.13
CA CYS A 91 -7.29 10.55 6.18
C CYS A 91 -8.64 11.16 5.77
N GLU A 92 -8.65 12.09 4.82
CA GLU A 92 -9.88 12.57 4.18
C GLU A 92 -10.59 11.44 3.43
N ALA A 93 -9.84 10.63 2.67
CA ALA A 93 -10.40 9.51 1.90
C ALA A 93 -10.65 8.24 2.74
N ASN A 94 -9.91 8.05 3.85
CA ASN A 94 -9.89 6.81 4.63
C ASN A 94 -9.97 7.08 6.16
N PRO A 95 -11.09 7.60 6.68
CA PRO A 95 -11.19 8.09 8.07
C PRO A 95 -10.98 7.03 9.15
N ARG A 96 -11.15 5.74 8.82
CA ARG A 96 -11.02 4.61 9.76
C ARG A 96 -9.74 3.80 9.58
N ARG A 97 -8.83 4.22 8.69
CA ARG A 97 -7.61 3.48 8.39
C ARG A 97 -6.40 4.15 9.04
N THR A 98 -5.30 3.40 9.10
CA THR A 98 -4.01 3.87 9.58
C THR A 98 -3.02 3.87 8.44
N LEU A 99 -2.27 4.98 8.30
CA LEU A 99 -1.19 5.12 7.34
C LEU A 99 0.15 5.10 8.08
N ARG A 100 1.06 4.23 7.67
CA ARG A 100 2.43 4.16 8.17
C ARG A 100 3.39 4.66 7.09
N PHE A 101 4.19 5.67 7.41
CA PHE A 101 5.32 6.03 6.56
C PHE A 101 6.50 5.12 6.87
N LEU A 102 7.03 4.47 5.84
CA LEU A 102 8.32 3.81 5.92
C LEU A 102 9.40 4.87 6.09
N ASN A 103 10.41 4.58 6.91
CA ASN A 103 11.54 5.45 7.14
C ASN A 103 12.70 5.15 6.18
N ARG A 104 13.71 6.03 6.15
CA ARG A 104 14.85 5.89 5.23
C ARG A 104 15.67 4.62 5.45
N LYS A 105 15.70 4.05 6.65
CA LYS A 105 16.41 2.79 6.93
C LYS A 105 15.63 1.63 6.34
N GLU A 106 14.33 1.55 6.60
CA GLU A 106 13.42 0.54 6.04
C GLU A 106 13.46 0.55 4.51
N ALA A 107 13.44 1.74 3.89
CA ALA A 107 13.54 1.90 2.45
C ALA A 107 14.88 1.39 1.85
N LYS A 108 15.97 1.46 2.62
CA LYS A 108 17.32 1.05 2.20
C LYS A 108 17.60 -0.43 2.40
N SER A 109 16.92 -1.06 3.36
CA SER A 109 17.18 -2.47 3.74
C SER A 109 16.63 -3.50 2.74
N GLY A 110 15.98 -3.07 1.66
CA GLY A 110 15.28 -3.97 0.74
C GLY A 110 13.95 -4.42 1.33
N LEU A 111 12.87 -3.76 0.91
CA LEU A 111 11.51 -4.06 1.36
C LEU A 111 11.04 -5.36 0.70
N THR A 112 11.23 -6.50 1.36
CA THR A 112 10.59 -7.75 0.93
C THR A 112 9.12 -7.74 1.37
N THR A 113 8.24 -8.37 0.58
CA THR A 113 6.79 -8.40 0.87
C THR A 113 6.50 -8.91 2.28
N GLY A 114 7.14 -10.01 2.71
CA GLY A 114 6.95 -10.55 4.06
C GLY A 114 7.46 -9.63 5.17
N LEU A 115 8.58 -8.91 4.97
CA LEU A 115 9.09 -7.95 5.95
C LEU A 115 8.13 -6.77 6.10
N VAL A 116 7.62 -6.24 4.99
CA VAL A 116 6.71 -5.09 5.01
C VAL A 116 5.37 -5.46 5.61
N VAL A 117 4.76 -6.57 5.19
CA VAL A 117 3.47 -7.05 5.72
C VAL A 117 3.50 -7.23 7.24
N SER A 118 4.65 -7.62 7.79
CA SER A 118 4.85 -7.84 9.23
C SER A 118 5.08 -6.55 10.02
N LEU A 119 5.27 -5.41 9.36
CA LEU A 119 5.40 -4.13 10.06
C LEU A 119 4.10 -3.80 10.78
N SER A 120 4.22 -3.41 12.04
CA SER A 120 3.06 -2.91 12.78
C SER A 120 2.76 -1.47 12.38
N SER A 121 1.50 -1.20 12.04
CA SER A 121 0.92 0.15 12.03
C SER A 121 0.58 0.66 13.43
N GLY A 122 0.64 -0.21 14.44
CA GLY A 122 0.40 0.09 15.85
C GLY A 122 1.45 1.06 16.42
N GLY A 123 0.96 2.14 17.05
CA GLY A 123 1.78 3.23 17.59
C GLY A 123 1.67 4.54 16.80
N LEU A 124 0.99 4.53 15.65
CA LEU A 124 0.63 5.73 14.90
C LEU A 124 -0.82 6.11 15.21
N ALA A 125 -1.06 7.39 15.51
CA ALA A 125 -2.39 7.94 15.70
C ALA A 125 -3.28 7.58 14.49
N SER A 126 -4.47 7.03 14.76
CA SER A 126 -5.42 6.72 13.69
C SER A 126 -5.89 8.00 12.99
N CYS A 127 -6.33 7.92 11.74
CA CYS A 127 -6.90 9.08 11.04
C CYS A 127 -8.05 9.73 11.83
N ARG A 128 -8.81 8.94 12.59
CA ARG A 128 -9.85 9.41 13.50
C ARG A 128 -9.29 10.30 14.61
N GLU A 129 -8.20 9.85 15.24
CA GLU A 129 -7.50 10.59 16.30
C GLU A 129 -6.89 11.89 15.76
N ILE A 130 -6.30 11.84 14.56
CA ILE A 130 -5.71 13.02 13.90
C ILE A 130 -6.79 14.03 13.48
N ARG A 131 -7.97 13.57 13.07
CA ARG A 131 -9.10 14.43 12.70
C ARG A 131 -9.87 15.00 13.90
N GLY A 132 -9.60 14.54 15.12
CA GLY A 132 -10.32 14.97 16.32
C GLY A 132 -11.75 14.45 16.42
N GLU A 133 -12.10 13.40 15.66
CA GLU A 133 -13.42 12.77 15.69
C GLU A 133 -13.42 11.68 16.78
N GLN A 134 -13.55 12.07 18.06
CA GLN A 134 -13.65 11.11 19.18
C GLN A 134 -15.00 10.41 19.22
#